data_AF-A0A6S6S258-F1
#
_entry.id   AF-A0A6S6S258-F1
#
_cell.length_a   1.000
_cell.length_b   1.000
_cell.length_c   1.000
_cell.angle_alpha   90.00
_cell.angle_beta   90.00
_cell.angle_gamma   90.00
#
_symmetry.space_group_name_H-M   'P 1'
#
loop_
_entity.id
_entity.type
_entity.pdbx_description
1 polymer ?
#
loop_
_entity_poly.entity_id
_entity_poly.type
_entity_poly.pdbx_seq_one_letter_code
_entity_poly.pdbx_strand_id
1 'polypeptide(L)'
;MQTLVSFSENDLERLYLTYKRNFKNYSKIKNKVIGEDAEIQYKRNRKSSIFFFIALTFIIVISSVFSLVADHMNSFIALWMIWGIAAVLFFIGFTSYYKNSSKILQQNQAFFDKFEAIANKNESLDGFRMNWS
;
A
#
# COMPACT_ATOMS: atom_id res chain seq x y z
N MET A 1 7.89 -2.31 0.15
CA MET A 1 7.01 -3.50 0.14
C MET A 1 6.55 -3.68 1.58
N GLN A 2 5.26 -3.48 1.89
CA GLN A 2 4.75 -3.78 3.23
C GLN A 2 4.77 -5.29 3.43
N THR A 3 5.15 -5.74 4.63
CA THR A 3 5.16 -7.16 4.98
C THR A 3 3.99 -7.44 5.92
N LEU A 4 3.26 -8.52 5.67
CA LEU A 4 2.31 -9.05 6.64
C LEU A 4 3.10 -9.48 7.88
N VAL A 5 2.83 -8.88 9.03
CA VAL A 5 3.54 -9.20 10.27
C VAL A 5 2.79 -10.33 10.97
N SER A 6 3.36 -11.52 10.98
CA SER A 6 2.91 -12.61 11.85
C SER A 6 3.55 -12.42 13.22
N PHE A 7 2.74 -12.10 14.23
CA PHE A 7 3.22 -12.07 15.62
C PHE A 7 3.32 -13.49 16.16
N SER A 8 4.44 -13.82 16.81
CA SER A 8 4.53 -15.02 17.64
C SER A 8 3.71 -14.85 18.92
N GLU A 9 3.38 -15.95 19.62
CA GLU A 9 2.69 -15.90 20.91
C GLU A 9 3.43 -15.00 21.92
N ASN A 10 4.76 -15.15 22.01
CA ASN A 10 5.59 -14.31 22.87
C ASN A 10 5.52 -12.82 22.50
N ASP A 11 5.40 -12.48 21.21
CA ASP A 11 5.28 -11.09 20.78
C ASP A 11 3.89 -10.52 21.09
N LEU A 12 2.83 -11.33 20.98
CA LEU A 12 1.46 -10.97 21.36
C LEU A 12 1.36 -10.65 22.86
N GLU A 13 2.02 -11.43 23.70
CA GLU A 13 2.06 -11.19 25.15
C GLU A 13 2.79 -9.90 25.50
N ARG A 14 3.95 -9.67 24.88
CA ARG A 14 4.69 -8.40 25.03
C ARG A 14 3.87 -7.23 24.55
N LEU A 15 3.12 -7.39 23.46
CA LEU A 15 2.22 -6.38 22.94
C LEU A 15 1.07 -6.11 23.92
N TYR A 16 0.50 -7.13 24.55
CA TYR A 16 -0.56 -7.00 25.56
C TYR A 16 -0.07 -6.25 26.80
N LEU A 17 1.09 -6.64 27.32
CA LEU A 17 1.71 -5.95 28.45
C LEU A 17 2.03 -4.49 28.11
N THR A 18 2.48 -4.23 26.88
CA THR A 18 2.75 -2.87 26.41
C THR A 18 1.46 -2.06 26.27
N TYR A 19 0.38 -2.66 25.77
CA TYR A 19 -0.94 -2.03 25.66
C TYR A 19 -1.45 -1.58 27.03
N LYS A 20 -1.39 -2.44 28.05
CA LYS A 20 -1.87 -2.13 29.41
C LYS A 20 -0.96 -1.17 30.18
N ARG A 21 0.36 -1.25 30.01
CA ARG A 21 1.33 -0.46 30.82
C ARG A 21 1.73 0.86 30.17
N ASN A 22 1.84 0.92 28.85
CA ASN A 22 2.33 2.10 28.13
C ASN A 22 1.66 2.24 26.77
N PHE A 23 0.45 2.79 26.79
CA PHE A 23 -0.35 3.03 25.60
C PHE A 23 0.38 3.87 24.53
N LYS A 24 1.24 4.80 24.94
CA LYS A 24 2.03 5.63 23.99
C LYS A 24 3.01 4.79 23.18
N ASN A 25 3.68 3.82 23.79
CA ASN A 25 4.57 2.90 23.08
C ASN A 25 3.77 1.91 22.22
N TYR A 26 2.64 1.43 22.72
CA TYR A 26 1.72 0.59 21.94
C TYR A 26 1.24 1.29 20.67
N SER A 27 0.76 2.54 20.78
CA SER A 27 0.30 3.33 19.63
C SER A 27 1.40 3.53 18.59
N LYS A 28 2.66 3.75 19.02
CA LYS A 28 3.80 3.80 18.08
C LYS A 28 4.02 2.48 17.35
N ILE A 29 3.90 1.34 18.03
CA ILE A 29 4.02 0.01 17.42
C ILE A 29 2.87 -0.20 16.42
N LYS A 30 1.63 0.08 16.82
CA LYS A 30 0.44 0.00 15.97
C LYS A 30 0.62 0.81 14.69
N ASN A 31 0.92 2.10 14.80
CA ASN A 31 1.05 2.99 13.64
C ASN A 31 2.18 2.52 12.71
N LYS A 32 3.29 2.04 13.27
CA LYS A 32 4.42 1.51 12.50
C LYS A 32 4.07 0.20 11.77
N VAL A 33 3.33 -0.71 12.41
CA VAL A 33 3.01 -2.04 11.87
C VAL A 33 1.82 -2.00 10.91
N ILE A 34 0.76 -1.25 11.23
CA ILE A 34 -0.32 -0.94 10.27
C ILE A 34 0.27 -0.21 9.07
N GLY A 35 1.24 0.66 9.32
CA GLY A 35 1.92 1.42 8.29
C GLY A 35 1.05 2.58 7.81
N GLU A 36 0.43 3.35 8.71
CA GLU A 36 -0.30 4.58 8.36
C GLU A 36 0.59 5.55 7.56
N ASP A 37 1.86 5.70 7.97
CA ASP A 37 2.86 6.48 7.22
C ASP A 37 3.10 5.91 5.82
N ALA A 38 3.07 4.58 5.69
CA ALA A 38 3.17 3.92 4.40
C ALA A 38 1.90 4.10 3.57
N GLU A 39 0.70 4.19 4.17
CA GLU A 39 -0.54 4.53 3.49
C GLU A 39 -0.52 5.94 2.92
N ILE A 40 -0.05 6.91 3.71
CA ILE A 40 0.06 8.31 3.29
C ILE A 40 1.04 8.43 2.11
N GLN A 41 2.22 7.82 2.24
CA GLN A 41 3.21 7.76 1.16
C GLN A 41 2.64 7.06 -0.07
N TYR A 42 1.89 5.98 0.12
CA TYR A 42 1.27 5.23 -0.94
C TYR A 42 0.17 6.01 -1.67
N LYS A 43 -0.69 6.75 -0.97
CA LYS A 43 -1.68 7.68 -1.57
C LYS A 43 -0.99 8.78 -2.36
N ARG A 44 0.13 9.31 -1.85
CA ARG A 44 0.94 10.33 -2.55
C ARG A 44 1.58 9.76 -3.82
N ASN A 45 2.19 8.59 -3.73
CA ASN A 45 2.80 7.91 -4.87
C ASN A 45 1.77 7.55 -5.93
N ARG A 46 0.54 7.15 -5.54
CA ARG A 46 -0.59 6.94 -6.46
C ARG A 46 -0.87 8.15 -7.33
N LYS A 47 -1.05 9.30 -6.69
CA LYS A 47 -1.34 10.56 -7.40
C LYS A 47 -0.17 10.94 -8.31
N SER A 48 1.06 10.81 -7.82
CA SER A 48 2.26 11.11 -8.60
C SER A 48 2.42 10.21 -9.82
N SER A 49 2.19 8.89 -9.69
CA SER A 49 2.28 7.94 -10.80
C SER A 49 1.21 8.20 -11.87
N ILE A 50 -0.03 8.51 -11.45
CA ILE A 50 -1.11 8.89 -12.37
C ILE A 50 -0.73 10.18 -13.11
N PHE A 51 -0.28 11.20 -12.37
CA PHE A 51 0.12 12.48 -12.97
C PHE A 51 1.26 12.31 -13.98
N PHE A 52 2.28 11.51 -13.64
CA PHE A 52 3.37 11.18 -14.54
C PHE A 52 2.87 10.51 -15.82
N PHE A 53 1.96 9.53 -15.70
CA PHE A 53 1.43 8.83 -16.87
C PHE A 53 0.57 9.75 -17.77
N ILE A 54 -0.18 10.67 -17.17
CA ILE A 54 -0.91 11.71 -17.92
C ILE A 54 0.06 12.62 -18.68
N ALA A 55 1.12 13.10 -18.02
CA ALA A 55 2.13 13.94 -18.65
C ALA A 55 2.84 13.21 -19.80
N LEU A 56 3.19 11.93 -19.60
CA LEU A 56 3.78 11.09 -20.66
C LEU A 56 2.83 10.95 -21.86
N THR A 57 1.55 10.71 -21.59
CA THR A 57 0.52 10.60 -22.64
C THR A 57 0.37 11.91 -23.40
N PHE A 58 0.41 13.05 -22.71
CA PHE A 58 0.35 14.37 -23.34
C PHE A 58 1.55 14.62 -24.28
N ILE A 59 2.76 14.23 -23.88
CA ILE A 59 3.96 14.32 -24.73
C ILE A 59 3.79 13.46 -25.99
N ILE A 60 3.27 12.24 -25.85
CA ILE A 60 3.01 11.34 -27.00
C ILE A 60 1.99 11.96 -27.95
N VAL A 61 0.91 12.52 -27.44
CA VAL A 61 -0.13 13.19 -28.26
C VAL A 61 0.46 14.35 -29.06
N ILE A 62 1.21 15.26 -28.42
CA ILE A 62 1.85 16.37 -29.13
C ILE A 62 2.85 15.86 -30.16
N SER A 63 3.70 14.90 -29.80
CA SER A 63 4.68 14.31 -30.71
C SER A 63 4.02 13.63 -31.92
N SER A 64 2.84 13.04 -31.72
CA SER A 64 2.04 12.43 -32.79
C SER A 64 1.51 13.47 -33.77
N VAL A 65 1.08 14.64 -33.29
CA VAL A 65 0.63 15.75 -34.15
C VAL A 65 1.77 16.23 -35.04
N PHE A 66 2.98 16.42 -34.50
CA PHE A 66 4.15 16.79 -35.30
C PHE A 66 4.50 15.72 -36.33
N SER A 67 4.42 14.44 -35.95
CA SER A 67 4.72 13.33 -36.86
C SER A 67 3.73 13.23 -38.02
N LEU A 68 2.46 13.58 -37.81
CA LEU A 68 1.44 13.62 -38.86
C LEU A 68 1.62 14.82 -39.79
N VAL A 69 1.92 16.00 -39.25
CA VAL A 69 2.15 17.23 -40.05
C VAL A 69 3.41 17.12 -40.92
N ALA A 70 4.39 16.32 -40.50
CA ALA A 70 5.63 16.09 -41.24
C ALA A 70 5.60 14.83 -42.15
N ASP A 71 4.42 14.24 -42.41
CA ASP A 71 4.23 13.03 -43.23
C ASP A 71 5.06 11.80 -42.77
N HIS A 72 5.49 11.78 -41.50
CA HIS A 72 6.26 10.68 -40.91
C HIS A 72 5.34 9.63 -40.30
N MET A 73 4.56 8.93 -41.14
CA MET A 73 3.58 7.96 -40.65
C MET A 73 4.19 6.78 -39.88
N ASN A 74 5.39 6.33 -40.26
CA ASN A 74 6.09 5.27 -39.53
C ASN A 74 6.45 5.69 -38.10
N SER A 75 6.86 6.96 -37.89
CA SER A 75 7.17 7.51 -36.57
C SER A 75 5.92 7.64 -35.70
N PHE A 76 4.78 8.00 -36.29
CA PHE A 76 3.50 8.02 -35.59
C PHE A 76 3.12 6.62 -35.08
N ILE A 77 3.18 5.60 -35.95
CA ILE A 77 2.84 4.22 -35.58
C ILE A 77 3.79 3.71 -34.48
N ALA A 78 5.09 4.00 -34.58
CA ALA A 78 6.07 3.61 -33.57
C ALA A 78 5.79 4.26 -32.20
N LEU A 79 5.44 5.55 -32.16
CA LEU A 79 5.10 6.27 -30.93
C LEU A 79 3.90 5.62 -30.21
N TRP A 80 2.85 5.30 -30.94
CA TRP A 80 1.65 4.68 -30.37
C TRP A 80 1.87 3.22 -29.95
N MET A 81 2.69 2.45 -30.67
CA MET A 81 3.05 1.10 -30.24
C MET A 81 3.85 1.12 -28.93
N ILE A 82 4.86 2.01 -28.82
CA ILE A 82 5.66 2.15 -27.60
C ILE A 82 4.77 2.59 -26.43
N TRP A 83 3.90 3.59 -26.65
CA TRP A 83 2.98 4.05 -25.63
C TRP A 83 1.99 2.95 -25.21
N GLY A 84 1.46 2.17 -26.15
CA GLY A 84 0.54 1.07 -25.86
C GLY A 84 1.19 0.00 -24.95
N ILE A 85 2.43 -0.40 -25.25
CA ILE A 85 3.18 -1.34 -24.39
C ILE A 85 3.42 -0.73 -23.01
N ALA A 86 3.85 0.54 -22.95
CA ALA A 86 4.06 1.24 -21.69
C ALA A 86 2.78 1.38 -20.86
N ALA A 87 1.62 1.60 -21.50
CA ALA A 87 0.32 1.69 -20.85
C ALA A 87 -0.09 0.36 -20.21
N VAL A 88 0.11 -0.76 -20.92
CA VAL A 88 -0.18 -2.10 -20.39
C VAL A 88 0.73 -2.42 -19.21
N LEU A 89 2.04 -2.18 -19.33
CA LEU A 89 2.99 -2.40 -18.24
C LEU A 89 2.69 -1.52 -17.03
N PHE A 90 2.36 -0.24 -17.27
CA PHE A 90 1.95 0.68 -16.22
C PHE A 90 0.68 0.19 -15.53
N PHE A 91 -0.34 -0.22 -16.28
CA PHE A 91 -1.60 -0.70 -15.71
C PHE A 91 -1.42 -1.98 -14.88
N ILE A 92 -0.64 -2.95 -15.37
CA ILE A 92 -0.37 -4.20 -14.63
C ILE A 92 0.42 -3.90 -13.35
N GLY A 93 1.50 -3.10 -13.45
CA GLY A 93 2.29 -2.70 -12.28
C GLY A 93 1.47 -1.89 -11.27
N PHE A 94 0.67 -0.95 -11.76
CA PHE A 94 -0.19 -0.09 -10.97
C PHE A 94 -1.37 -0.84 -10.34
N THR A 95 -1.92 -1.87 -10.96
CA THR A 95 -2.98 -2.65 -10.30
C THR A 95 -2.39 -3.63 -9.29
N SER A 96 -1.31 -4.33 -9.64
CA SER A 96 -0.68 -5.34 -8.80
C SER A 96 -0.08 -4.74 -7.52
N TYR A 97 0.74 -3.69 -7.66
CA TYR A 97 1.36 -3.01 -6.52
C TYR A 97 0.30 -2.49 -5.55
N TYR A 98 -0.78 -1.93 -6.09
CA TYR A 98 -1.77 -1.25 -5.27
C TYR A 98 -2.75 -2.21 -4.60
N LYS A 99 -3.17 -3.28 -5.30
CA LYS A 99 -4.00 -4.33 -4.70
C LYS A 99 -3.28 -4.99 -3.52
N ASN A 100 -1.98 -5.26 -3.64
CA ASN A 100 -1.24 -5.96 -2.59
C ASN A 100 -1.01 -5.07 -1.35
N SER A 101 -0.65 -3.80 -1.53
CA SER A 101 -0.43 -2.89 -0.40
C SER A 101 -1.72 -2.64 0.39
N SER A 102 -2.85 -2.46 -0.31
CA SER A 102 -4.16 -2.26 0.34
C SER A 102 -4.58 -3.48 1.16
N LYS A 103 -4.32 -4.69 0.66
CA LYS A 103 -4.65 -5.93 1.36
C LYS A 103 -3.85 -6.08 2.65
N ILE A 104 -2.55 -5.81 2.61
CA ILE A 104 -1.67 -5.93 3.79
C ILE A 104 -2.06 -4.92 4.86
N LEU A 105 -2.39 -3.68 4.47
CA LEU A 105 -2.86 -2.66 5.41
C LEU A 105 -4.16 -3.09 6.10
N GLN A 106 -5.15 -3.56 5.34
CA GLN A 106 -6.42 -4.05 5.89
C GLN A 106 -6.21 -5.23 6.84
N GLN A 107 -5.30 -6.16 6.51
CA GLN A 107 -4.99 -7.31 7.36
C GLN A 107 -4.32 -6.88 8.67
N ASN A 108 -3.35 -5.96 8.62
CA ASN A 108 -2.69 -5.45 9.82
C ASN A 108 -3.68 -4.66 10.69
N GLN A 109 -4.55 -3.86 10.09
CA GLN A 109 -5.58 -3.13 10.84
C GLN A 109 -6.58 -4.07 11.51
N ALA A 110 -7.11 -5.05 10.79
CA ALA A 110 -8.01 -6.06 11.35
C ALA A 110 -7.37 -6.86 12.49
N PHE A 111 -6.06 -7.14 12.41
CA PHE A 111 -5.32 -7.75 13.51
C PHE A 111 -5.35 -6.88 14.77
N PHE A 112 -5.00 -5.60 14.67
CA PHE A 112 -4.97 -4.71 15.84
C PHE A 112 -6.37 -4.44 16.39
N ASP A 113 -7.39 -4.36 15.55
CA ASP A 113 -8.78 -4.19 15.99
C ASP A 113 -9.26 -5.42 16.79
N LYS A 114 -8.96 -6.63 16.30
CA LYS A 114 -9.24 -7.88 17.04
C LYS A 114 -8.45 -7.94 18.35
N PHE A 115 -7.17 -7.58 18.30
CA PHE A 115 -6.29 -7.57 19.46
C PHE A 115 -6.78 -6.61 20.55
N GLU A 116 -7.13 -5.38 20.20
CA GLU A 116 -7.63 -4.38 21.14
C GLU A 116 -8.97 -4.81 21.76
N ALA A 117 -9.87 -5.40 20.96
CA ALA A 117 -11.15 -5.91 21.46
C ALA A 117 -10.97 -7.01 22.52
N ILE A 118 -10.02 -7.92 22.32
CA ILE A 118 -9.73 -9.00 23.29
C ILE A 118 -8.94 -8.46 24.48
N ALA A 119 -7.92 -7.63 24.24
CA ALA A 119 -7.09 -7.05 25.29
C ALA A 119 -7.87 -6.11 26.22
N ASN A 120 -8.91 -5.43 25.72
CA ASN A 120 -9.73 -4.55 26.54
C ASN A 120 -10.69 -5.33 27.45
N LYS A 121 -11.21 -6.48 26.98
CA LYS A 121 -12.11 -7.35 27.76
C LYS A 121 -11.41 -8.16 28.85
N ASN A 122 -10.08 -8.24 28.82
CA ASN A 122 -9.30 -9.03 29.76
C ASN A 122 -8.42 -8.12 30.61
N GLU A 123 -8.37 -8.39 31.91
CA GLU A 123 -7.49 -7.67 32.86
C GLU A 123 -6.15 -8.38 33.05
N SER A 124 -6.12 -9.71 32.90
CA SER A 124 -4.93 -10.54 33.07
C SER A 124 -4.39 -11.07 31.73
N LEU A 125 -3.08 -11.33 31.70
CA LEU A 125 -2.40 -11.95 30.55
C LEU A 125 -2.98 -13.35 30.25
N ASP A 126 -3.29 -14.13 31.28
CA ASP A 126 -3.84 -15.48 31.12
C ASP A 126 -5.25 -15.46 30.53
N GLY A 127 -6.09 -14.49 30.92
CA GLY A 127 -7.40 -14.27 30.31
C GLY A 127 -7.29 -13.85 28.84
N PHE A 128 -6.30 -13.02 28.51
CA PHE A 128 -5.99 -12.69 27.12
C PHE A 128 -5.56 -13.92 26.31
N ARG A 129 -4.63 -14.73 26.83
CA ARG A 129 -4.16 -15.97 26.16
C ARG A 129 -5.30 -16.93 25.85
N MET A 130 -6.18 -17.19 26.82
CA MET A 130 -7.33 -18.10 26.63
C MET A 130 -8.31 -17.61 25.56
N ASN A 131 -8.51 -16.29 25.43
CA ASN A 131 -9.45 -15.70 24.47
C ASN A 131 -8.83 -15.38 23.11
N TRP A 132 -7.50 -15.38 23.02
CA TRP A 132 -6.77 -15.17 21.77
C TRP A 132 -6.60 -16.47 20.97
N SER A 133 -6.52 -17.60 21.67
CA SER A 133 -6.33 -18.94 21.10
C SER A 133 -7.45 -19.38 20.15
#